data_AF-A0A1J1AEI2-F1
#
_entry.id   AF-A0A1J1AEI2-F1
#
_cell.length_a   1.000
_cell.length_b   1.000
_cell.length_c   1.000
_cell.angle_alpha   90.00
_cell.angle_beta   90.00
_cell.angle_gamma   90.00
#
_symmetry.space_group_name_H-M   'P 1'
#
loop_
_entity.id
_entity.type
_entity.pdbx_description
1 polymer ?
#
loop_
_entity_poly.entity_id
_entity_poly.type
_entity_poly.pdbx_seq_one_letter_code
_entity_poly.pdbx_strand_id
1 'polypeptide(L)'
;MSQTPVFITRPLLAVLLELAADASPQSVTVSLSATAAADLDPQSAPAEAKSDGSVRRLDDLEPDTPVFSDFYFPDVGNALEFVFGVDLGTPAGQTQARFLSHPDGNPELSMRDDLHATVLVAVPPWEPATVVAFGRNGTERSLVTVAAVAPETDFDADY
;
A
#
# COMPACT_ATOMS: atom_id res chain seq x y z
N MET A 1 -14.76 -4.68 19.12
CA MET A 1 -14.68 -5.19 17.74
C MET A 1 -13.26 -4.99 17.29
N SER A 2 -12.47 -6.06 17.20
CA SER A 2 -11.09 -5.99 16.75
C SER A 2 -11.08 -5.58 15.28
N GLN A 3 -10.49 -4.44 14.98
CA GLN A 3 -10.36 -3.94 13.62
C GLN A 3 -9.38 -4.85 12.84
N THR A 4 -9.79 -5.37 11.67
CA THR A 4 -8.92 -6.17 10.79
C THR A 4 -7.66 -5.37 10.42
N PRO A 5 -6.46 -5.89 10.68
CA PRO A 5 -5.22 -5.21 10.30
C PRO A 5 -5.14 -5.01 8.78
N VAL A 6 -4.37 -3.99 8.38
CA VAL A 6 -4.00 -3.73 6.99
C VAL A 6 -2.64 -4.39 6.74
N PHE A 7 -2.52 -5.16 5.67
CA PHE A 7 -1.28 -5.85 5.31
C PHE A 7 -0.61 -5.20 4.11
N ILE A 8 0.71 -5.03 4.19
CA ILE A 8 1.55 -4.50 3.12
C ILE A 8 2.83 -5.32 3.04
N THR A 9 3.32 -5.59 1.83
CA THR A 9 4.63 -6.22 1.67
C THR A 9 5.74 -5.27 2.13
N ARG A 10 6.77 -5.83 2.76
CA ARG A 10 7.96 -5.09 3.17
C ARG A 10 8.63 -4.31 2.02
N PRO A 11 8.92 -4.93 0.86
CA PRO A 11 9.55 -4.20 -0.24
C PRO A 11 8.72 -3.02 -0.71
N LEU A 12 7.39 -3.18 -0.85
CA LEU A 12 6.52 -2.08 -1.25
C LEU A 12 6.61 -0.90 -0.27
N LEU A 13 6.47 -1.18 1.05
CA LEU A 13 6.51 -0.13 2.06
C LEU A 13 7.84 0.62 2.04
N ALA A 14 8.97 -0.08 1.86
CA ALA A 14 10.28 0.55 1.76
C ALA A 14 10.33 1.53 0.56
N VAL A 15 9.89 1.10 -0.63
CA VAL A 15 9.87 1.94 -1.83
C VAL A 15 8.97 3.17 -1.65
N LEU A 16 7.79 3.03 -1.04
CA LEU A 16 6.89 4.15 -0.79
C LEU A 16 7.51 5.20 0.16
N LEU A 17 8.23 4.75 1.18
CA LEU A 17 8.93 5.63 2.11
C LEU A 17 10.12 6.34 1.46
N GLU A 18 10.89 5.64 0.62
CA GLU A 18 11.96 6.24 -0.18
C GLU A 18 11.41 7.30 -1.15
N LEU A 19 10.30 7.00 -1.82
CA LEU A 19 9.62 7.93 -2.73
C LEU A 19 9.15 9.19 -1.99
N ALA A 20 8.58 9.04 -0.79
CA ALA A 20 8.16 10.17 0.04
C ALA A 20 9.35 11.03 0.52
N ALA A 21 10.46 10.38 0.88
CA ALA A 21 11.68 11.05 1.31
C ALA A 21 12.31 11.86 0.17
N ASP A 22 12.39 11.28 -1.04
CA ASP A 22 12.97 11.93 -2.23
C ASP A 22 12.13 13.12 -2.72
N ALA A 23 10.81 13.00 -2.67
CA ALA A 23 9.91 14.07 -3.09
C ALA A 23 9.84 15.25 -2.10
N SER A 24 10.24 15.05 -0.83
CA SER A 24 10.14 16.07 0.21
C SER A 24 10.88 17.36 -0.20
N PRO A 25 10.25 18.55 -0.12
CA PRO A 25 9.03 18.88 0.64
C PRO A 25 7.71 18.79 -0.14
N GLN A 26 7.70 18.21 -1.34
CA GLN A 26 6.45 17.93 -2.06
C GLN A 26 5.75 16.70 -1.49
N SER A 27 4.43 16.64 -1.62
CA SER A 27 3.66 15.44 -1.30
C SER A 27 3.57 14.49 -2.48
N VAL A 28 3.51 13.20 -2.17
CA VAL A 28 3.34 12.09 -3.09
C VAL A 28 1.98 11.45 -2.79
N THR A 29 1.26 11.14 -3.87
CA THR A 29 0.04 10.35 -3.83
C THR A 29 0.17 9.22 -4.85
N VAL A 30 0.01 7.97 -4.41
CA VAL A 30 -0.01 6.80 -5.31
C VAL A 30 -1.17 5.87 -4.96
N SER A 31 -1.67 5.17 -5.98
CA SER A 31 -2.66 4.11 -5.83
C SER A 31 -1.95 2.80 -5.51
N LEU A 32 -2.52 2.00 -4.62
CA LEU A 32 -2.00 0.69 -4.23
C LEU A 32 -2.96 -0.41 -4.66
N SER A 33 -2.38 -1.54 -5.06
CA SER A 33 -3.11 -2.76 -5.38
C SER A 33 -2.77 -3.87 -4.39
N ALA A 34 -3.76 -4.71 -4.11
CA ALA A 34 -3.62 -5.84 -3.18
C ALA A 34 -3.68 -7.16 -3.92
N THR A 35 -2.69 -8.01 -3.65
CA THR A 35 -2.64 -9.40 -4.08
C THR A 35 -3.07 -10.30 -2.91
N ALA A 36 -3.74 -11.42 -3.22
CA ALA A 36 -4.09 -12.40 -2.19
C ALA A 36 -2.82 -13.05 -1.63
N ALA A 37 -2.79 -13.36 -0.34
CA ALA A 37 -1.63 -13.94 0.32
C ALA A 37 -1.16 -15.26 -0.34
N ALA A 38 -2.09 -16.05 -0.89
CA ALA A 38 -1.76 -17.29 -1.61
C ALA A 38 -1.00 -17.06 -2.94
N ASP A 39 -1.16 -15.90 -3.55
CA ASP A 39 -0.53 -15.53 -4.82
C ASP A 39 0.79 -14.77 -4.61
N LEU A 40 1.27 -14.61 -3.38
CA LEU A 40 2.56 -13.97 -3.07
C LEU A 40 3.66 -15.01 -2.86
N ASP A 41 4.89 -14.63 -3.22
CA ASP A 41 6.08 -15.43 -2.94
C ASP A 41 6.65 -15.08 -1.55
N PRO A 42 6.90 -16.07 -0.68
CA PRO A 42 7.46 -15.83 0.64
C PRO A 42 8.91 -15.34 0.53
N GLN A 43 9.20 -14.22 1.19
CA GLN A 43 10.56 -13.73 1.32
C GLN A 43 11.12 -14.09 2.70
N SER A 44 12.40 -14.42 2.76
CA SER A 44 13.07 -14.62 4.05
C SER A 44 12.93 -13.36 4.91
N ALA A 45 12.12 -13.44 5.97
CA ALA A 45 12.08 -12.40 6.98
C ALA A 45 13.45 -12.35 7.68
N PRO A 46 14.04 -11.16 7.91
CA PRO A 46 15.26 -11.08 8.71
C PRO A 46 15.01 -11.66 10.09
N ALA A 47 16.02 -12.35 10.63
CA ALA A 47 15.97 -13.06 11.92
C ALA A 47 15.60 -12.14 13.11
N GLU A 48 15.68 -10.82 12.92
CA GLU A 48 15.47 -9.78 13.93
C GLU A 48 14.10 -9.11 13.87
N ALA A 49 13.12 -9.70 13.17
CA ALA A 49 11.76 -9.17 13.15
C ALA A 49 11.24 -9.00 14.59
N LYS A 50 11.11 -7.73 15.01
CA LYS A 50 10.70 -7.36 16.36
C LYS A 50 9.36 -8.03 16.70
N SER A 51 9.26 -8.65 17.87
CA SER A 51 8.06 -9.37 18.33
C SER A 51 6.87 -8.48 18.70
N ASP A 52 6.83 -7.24 18.21
CA ASP A 52 5.78 -6.25 18.48
C ASP A 52 4.49 -6.48 17.65
N GLY A 53 4.48 -7.51 16.78
CA GLY A 53 3.31 -7.84 15.96
C GLY A 53 3.19 -7.02 14.66
N SER A 54 4.11 -6.09 14.41
CA SER A 54 4.16 -5.25 13.21
C SER A 54 4.71 -5.99 11.97
N VAL A 55 5.29 -7.19 12.15
CA VAL A 55 5.75 -8.05 11.05
C VAL A 55 5.08 -9.41 11.15
N ARG A 56 4.57 -9.92 10.03
CA ARG A 56 3.92 -11.23 9.93
C ARG A 56 4.52 -12.06 8.80
N ARG A 57 4.60 -13.38 8.97
CA ARG A 57 4.98 -14.28 7.87
C ARG A 57 3.79 -14.52 6.96
N LEU A 58 4.07 -14.78 5.69
CA LEU A 58 3.02 -15.09 4.72
C LEU A 58 2.21 -16.32 5.14
N ASP A 59 2.87 -17.31 5.74
CA ASP A 59 2.27 -18.57 6.21
C ASP A 59 1.29 -18.39 7.38
N ASP A 60 1.31 -17.23 8.05
CA ASP A 60 0.42 -16.88 9.17
C ASP A 60 -0.86 -16.15 8.70
N LEU A 61 -1.07 -16.02 7.38
CA LEU A 61 -2.21 -15.35 6.77
C LEU A 61 -3.19 -16.36 6.15
N GLU A 62 -4.47 -16.03 6.14
CA GLU A 62 -5.45 -16.77 5.35
C GLU A 62 -5.15 -16.54 3.85
N PRO A 63 -5.33 -17.54 2.97
CA PRO A 63 -4.93 -17.47 1.57
C PRO A 63 -5.55 -16.30 0.81
N ASP A 64 -6.81 -15.99 1.07
CA ASP A 64 -7.54 -14.86 0.47
C ASP A 64 -7.26 -13.51 1.16
N THR A 65 -6.32 -13.45 2.13
CA THR A 65 -6.01 -12.18 2.80
C THR A 65 -5.42 -11.20 1.81
N PRO A 66 -6.00 -9.99 1.64
CA PRO A 66 -5.44 -8.98 0.76
C PRO A 66 -4.18 -8.37 1.39
N VAL A 67 -3.09 -8.35 0.63
CA VAL A 67 -1.81 -7.75 1.01
C VAL A 67 -1.39 -6.76 -0.07
N PHE A 68 -1.15 -5.49 0.31
CA PHE A 68 -0.67 -4.50 -0.66
C PHE A 68 0.75 -4.85 -1.13
N SER A 69 0.90 -5.05 -2.43
CA SER A 69 2.14 -5.54 -3.04
C SER A 69 2.68 -4.62 -4.13
N ASP A 70 1.79 -3.85 -4.76
CA ASP A 70 2.12 -3.01 -5.92
C ASP A 70 1.57 -1.60 -5.75
N PHE A 71 2.18 -0.64 -6.45
CA PHE A 71 1.69 0.72 -6.56
C PHE A 71 1.73 1.22 -8.00
N TYR A 72 0.87 2.21 -8.27
CA TYR A 72 0.75 2.88 -9.56
C TYR A 72 0.62 4.38 -9.30
N PHE A 73 1.32 5.20 -10.09
CA PHE A 73 1.09 6.63 -10.06
C PHE A 73 -0.27 6.93 -10.70
N PRO A 74 -1.09 7.82 -10.10
CA PRO A 74 -2.25 8.34 -10.82
C PRO A 74 -1.74 9.01 -12.10
N ASP A 75 -2.32 8.66 -13.26
CA ASP A 75 -1.87 9.13 -14.58
C ASP A 75 -1.71 10.66 -14.58
N VAL A 76 -0.46 11.12 -14.53
CA VAL A 76 -0.10 12.53 -14.63
C VAL A 76 -0.06 12.91 -16.10
N GLY A 77 -1.19 12.87 -16.82
CA GLY A 77 -1.14 13.27 -18.22
C GLY A 77 -2.38 13.25 -19.11
N ASN A 78 -3.46 12.51 -18.84
CA ASN A 78 -4.57 12.43 -19.81
C ASN A 78 -5.88 13.05 -19.32
N ALA A 79 -6.01 14.35 -19.56
CA ALA A 79 -7.31 15.01 -19.72
C ALA A 79 -7.95 14.60 -21.08
N LEU A 80 -8.32 13.34 -21.26
CA LEU A 80 -9.32 12.81 -22.21
C LEU A 80 -9.21 11.28 -22.18
N GLU A 81 -10.20 10.61 -21.59
CA GLU A 81 -10.85 9.38 -22.09
C GLU A 81 -11.72 8.77 -20.96
N PHE A 82 -12.57 9.57 -20.33
CA PHE A 82 -13.72 9.03 -19.58
C PHE A 82 -14.80 8.65 -20.58
N VAL A 83 -14.62 7.55 -21.31
CA VAL A 83 -15.65 6.96 -22.16
C VAL A 83 -16.02 5.63 -21.52
N PHE A 84 -17.07 5.66 -20.70
CA PHE A 84 -17.67 4.56 -19.93
C PHE A 84 -17.05 4.18 -18.58
N GLY A 85 -16.56 5.13 -17.76
CA GLY A 85 -16.53 4.95 -16.29
C GLY A 85 -15.91 3.65 -15.75
N VAL A 86 -15.07 3.01 -16.54
CA VAL A 86 -14.37 1.76 -16.26
C VAL A 86 -12.93 2.11 -16.51
N ASP A 87 -12.19 2.25 -15.42
CA ASP A 87 -10.75 2.28 -15.43
C ASP A 87 -10.28 0.90 -15.92
N LEU A 88 -9.94 0.79 -17.21
CA LEU A 88 -9.51 -0.46 -17.85
C LEU A 88 -8.02 -0.78 -17.58
N GLY A 89 -7.29 0.13 -16.93
CA GLY A 89 -5.89 -0.08 -16.53
C GLY A 89 -5.74 -0.76 -15.18
N THR A 90 -6.77 -0.66 -14.32
CA THR A 90 -6.76 -1.29 -13.00
C THR A 90 -7.45 -2.65 -13.07
N PRO A 91 -6.77 -3.76 -12.73
CA PRO A 91 -7.39 -5.08 -12.73
C PRO A 91 -8.62 -5.10 -11.82
N ALA A 92 -9.79 -5.41 -12.40
CA ALA A 92 -11.04 -5.48 -11.66
C ALA A 92 -10.95 -6.59 -10.59
N GLY A 93 -11.16 -6.23 -9.32
CA GLY A 93 -11.20 -7.18 -8.20
C GLY A 93 -10.14 -6.99 -7.12
N GLN A 94 -9.14 -6.11 -7.33
CA GLN A 94 -8.13 -5.82 -6.31
C GLN A 94 -8.60 -4.70 -5.36
N THR A 95 -8.32 -4.83 -4.06
CA THR A 95 -8.62 -3.78 -3.08
C THR A 95 -7.74 -2.58 -3.37
N GLN A 96 -8.37 -1.45 -3.75
CA GLN A 96 -7.65 -0.21 -4.03
C GLN A 96 -7.47 0.60 -2.74
N ALA A 97 -6.22 0.87 -2.39
CA ALA A 97 -5.86 1.80 -1.33
C ALA A 97 -5.05 2.97 -1.89
N ARG A 98 -4.86 4.01 -1.07
CA ARG A 98 -3.95 5.11 -1.40
C ARG A 98 -2.83 5.22 -0.40
N PHE A 99 -1.66 5.60 -0.89
CA PHE A 99 -0.56 6.09 -0.08
C PHE A 99 -0.44 7.60 -0.26
N LEU A 100 -0.25 8.31 0.85
CA LEU A 100 -0.10 9.76 0.94
C LEU A 100 1.12 10.08 1.80
N SER A 101 1.96 11.01 1.34
CA SER A 101 3.04 11.55 2.16
C SER A 101 2.70 12.95 2.68
N HIS A 102 2.77 13.14 3.99
CA HIS A 102 2.57 14.44 4.63
C HIS A 102 3.92 14.99 5.13
N PRO A 103 4.63 15.81 4.34
CA PRO A 103 5.98 16.31 4.69
C PRO A 103 5.96 17.26 5.90
N ASP A 104 4.81 17.85 6.23
CA ASP A 104 4.57 18.68 7.41
C ASP A 104 4.47 17.89 8.73
N GLY A 105 4.45 16.55 8.67
CA GLY A 105 4.51 15.71 9.86
C GLY A 105 3.16 15.37 10.48
N ASN A 106 2.04 15.85 9.92
CA ASN A 106 0.71 15.53 10.43
C ASN A 106 0.20 14.21 9.84
N PRO A 107 0.01 13.13 10.63
CA PRO A 107 -0.48 11.86 10.10
C PRO A 107 -2.00 11.80 9.92
N GLU A 108 -2.75 12.84 10.35
CA GLU A 108 -4.21 12.86 10.25
C GLU A 108 -4.69 13.02 8.81
N LEU A 109 -5.81 12.35 8.49
CA LEU A 109 -6.53 12.58 7.24
C LEU A 109 -7.15 13.98 7.22
N SER A 110 -6.86 14.74 6.19
CA SER A 110 -7.44 16.03 5.85
C SER A 110 -8.57 15.87 4.82
N MET A 111 -9.40 16.90 4.65
CA MET A 111 -10.41 16.92 3.59
C MET A 111 -9.81 16.90 2.17
N ARG A 112 -8.51 17.15 2.02
CA ARG A 112 -7.81 17.10 0.72
C ARG A 112 -7.40 15.68 0.34
N ASP A 113 -7.44 14.76 1.31
CA ASP A 113 -7.06 13.39 1.09
C ASP A 113 -8.21 12.65 0.42
N ASP A 114 -7.94 12.14 -0.77
CA ASP A 114 -8.90 11.34 -1.52
C ASP A 114 -9.15 10.02 -0.77
N LEU A 115 -10.31 9.93 -0.13
CA LEU A 115 -10.64 8.80 0.75
C LEU A 115 -10.95 7.56 -0.09
N HIS A 116 -10.02 6.61 -0.07
CA HIS A 116 -10.22 5.24 -0.58
C HIS A 116 -10.66 4.28 0.52
N ALA A 117 -10.96 3.03 0.15
CA ALA A 117 -11.35 1.99 1.11
C ALA A 117 -10.31 1.81 2.23
N THR A 118 -9.03 2.08 1.93
CA THR A 118 -7.93 2.16 2.88
C THR A 118 -6.96 3.26 2.43
N VAL A 119 -6.44 4.03 3.38
CA VAL A 119 -5.46 5.09 3.13
C VAL A 119 -4.28 4.90 4.08
N LEU A 120 -3.06 4.92 3.54
CA LEU A 120 -1.81 4.92 4.31
C LEU A 120 -1.20 6.30 4.25
N VAL A 121 -0.98 6.91 5.41
CA VAL A 121 -0.32 8.22 5.53
C VAL A 121 1.06 8.01 6.12
N ALA A 122 2.09 8.42 5.41
CA ALA A 122 3.46 8.45 5.91
C ALA A 122 3.88 9.89 6.23
N VAL A 123 4.63 10.05 7.32
CA VAL A 123 5.21 11.32 7.74
C VAL A 123 6.72 11.17 8.02
N PRO A 124 7.51 12.27 7.97
CA PRO A 124 8.88 12.26 8.44
C PRO A 124 9.01 11.65 9.85
N PRO A 125 10.08 10.89 10.14
CA PRO A 125 11.30 10.70 9.35
C PRO A 125 11.21 9.60 8.26
N TRP A 126 10.00 9.23 7.83
CA TRP A 126 9.77 8.23 6.76
C TRP A 126 10.18 6.82 7.18
N GLU A 127 9.75 6.42 8.37
CA GLU A 127 9.99 5.10 8.92
C GLU A 127 8.69 4.27 8.92
N PRO A 128 8.75 2.93 8.87
CA PRO A 128 7.54 2.09 8.94
C PRO A 128 6.68 2.38 10.17
N ALA A 129 7.30 2.78 11.28
CA ALA A 129 6.61 3.12 12.53
C ALA A 129 5.87 4.47 12.48
N THR A 130 6.15 5.32 11.49
CA THR A 130 5.47 6.61 11.29
C THR A 130 4.41 6.55 10.20
N VAL A 131 4.05 5.34 9.75
CA VAL A 131 2.95 5.14 8.80
C VAL A 131 1.68 4.77 9.55
N VAL A 132 0.61 5.52 9.29
CA VAL A 132 -0.71 5.29 9.87
C VAL A 132 -1.65 4.82 8.78
N ALA A 133 -2.33 3.69 9.01
CA ALA A 133 -3.36 3.19 8.11
C ALA A 133 -4.74 3.61 8.62
N PHE A 134 -5.59 4.05 7.71
CA PHE A 134 -6.97 4.44 7.99
C PHE A 134 -7.91 3.59 7.14
N GLY A 135 -8.98 3.10 7.75
CA GLY A 135 -10.10 2.49 7.03
C GLY A 135 -11.00 3.55 6.39
N ARG A 136 -11.93 3.11 5.54
CA ARG A 136 -12.93 3.96 4.86
C ARG A 136 -13.67 4.97 5.75
N ASN A 137 -13.87 4.65 7.03
CA ASN A 137 -14.56 5.50 8.00
C ASN A 137 -13.62 6.48 8.73
N GLY A 138 -12.37 6.61 8.29
CA GLY A 138 -11.34 7.45 8.92
C GLY A 138 -10.83 6.88 10.24
N THR A 139 -11.19 5.64 10.61
CA THR A 139 -10.67 5.01 11.83
C THR A 139 -9.29 4.42 11.58
N GLU A 140 -8.35 4.69 12.48
CA GLU A 140 -7.01 4.12 12.47
C GLU A 140 -7.07 2.58 12.52
N ARG A 141 -6.18 1.94 11.75
CA ARG A 141 -5.99 0.50 11.62
C ARG A 141 -4.53 0.17 11.89
N SER A 142 -4.29 -0.99 12.49
CA SER A 142 -2.94 -1.53 12.60
C SER A 142 -2.39 -1.86 11.22
N LEU A 143 -1.24 -1.30 10.87
CA LEU A 143 -0.47 -1.66 9.69
C LEU A 143 0.50 -2.80 10.04
N VAL A 144 0.47 -3.88 9.26
CA VAL A 144 1.31 -5.06 9.45
C VAL A 144 2.10 -5.31 8.18
N THR A 145 3.42 -5.42 8.32
CA THR A 145 4.32 -5.70 7.21
C THR A 145 4.44 -7.21 6.99
N VAL A 146 4.34 -7.67 5.76
CA VAL A 146 4.49 -9.07 5.36
C VAL A 146 5.83 -9.26 4.64
N ALA A 147 6.58 -10.29 5.04
CA ALA A 147 7.81 -10.68 4.35
C ALA A 147 7.48 -11.53 3.12
N ALA A 148 6.99 -10.87 2.07
CA ALA A 148 6.61 -11.47 0.81
C ALA A 148 6.82 -10.48 -0.34
N VAL A 149 6.79 -10.97 -1.57
CA VAL A 149 6.89 -10.18 -2.80
C VAL A 149 5.82 -10.65 -3.78
N ALA A 150 5.32 -9.75 -4.63
CA ALA A 150 4.50 -10.17 -5.76
C ALA A 150 5.33 -11.04 -6.71
N PRO A 151 4.75 -12.11 -7.28
CA PRO A 151 5.42 -12.88 -8.30
C PRO A 151 5.74 -11.97 -9.49
N GLU A 152 6.91 -12.18 -10.10
CA GLU A 152 7.21 -11.55 -11.38
C GLU A 152 6.18 -12.06 -12.39
N THR A 153 5.20 -11.22 -12.73
CA THR A 153 4.32 -11.53 -13.86
C THR A 153 5.20 -11.36 -15.09
N ASP A 154 5.61 -12.47 -15.69
CA ASP A 154 6.15 -12.48 -17.04
C ASP A 154 5.07 -11.87 -17.92
N PHE A 155 5.19 -10.56 -18.20
CA PHE A 155 4.39 -9.91 -19.23
C PHE A 155 4.84 -10.57 -20.54
N ASP A 156 4.22 -11.70 -20.87
CA ASP A 156 4.42 -12.42 -22.13
C ASP A 156 4.13 -11.41 -23.23
N ALA A 157 5.23 -10.88 -23.79
CA ALA A 157 5.20 -9.95 -24.89
C ALA A 157 4.83 -10.73 -26.15
N ASP A 158 3.56 -11.14 -26.25
CA ASP A 158 2.96 -11.57 -27.51
C ASP A 158 2.61 -10.31 -28.32
N TYR A 159 3.63 -9.79 -29.03
CA TYR A 159 3.44 -8.88 -30.16
C TYR A 159 4.48 -9.09 -31.26
#